data_AF-A0A955WJB8-F1
#
_entry.id   AF-A0A955WJB8-F1
#
_cell.length_a   1.000
_cell.length_b   1.000
_cell.length_c   1.000
_cell.angle_alpha   90.00
_cell.angle_beta   90.00
_cell.angle_gamma   90.00
#
_symmetry.space_group_name_H-M   'P 1'
#
loop_
_entity.id
_entity.type
_entity.pdbx_description
1 polymer ?
#
loop_
_entity_poly.entity_id
_entity_poly.type
_entity_poly.pdbx_seq_one_letter_code
_entity_poly.pdbx_strand_id
1 'polypeptide(L)'
;MRDAPDGALVVDDPITGHRTHLGTESATVFIALSAGHDTPAALCAAAPGLDAALIRDRLAQMRDALLLEGDRWQAQQALFTAAPPRKAPEDLPVEVHKALRHRCVRCGSSCLGAGVGPVGEATEAAIAKHRLWQGVPGVESADALLMHAPGGPFVRTIDDACGLLREGAACAAHAAAGAAAKPGGCQQFPYLFAVGPDAVYAGLQMECRSFPAALRQGNDWTPAALGADLATGLAAAPGVEALPDPVALAPGLFAPLADWMADWRVGLSVIEGADDAFRALDALTAIAHQRIEARATALGPDPAWLRDPFWPAAPIDAEALRRALPGQVMAACAWLTHEAARSGAIIAQEQAELARKAAVVALGGGRLPPTEFADAAGPALLHTALLGEWFGHRPILGADLLYGLGRLRLSLTLTEALARLRAAQAARRIVRVDDVNDALVIVGQTLRAGVVEQTLRAAQAAVRALALPGAPFSTWMGRPHPGLTAGGVTVT
;
A
#
# COMPACT_ATOMS: atom_id res chain seq x y z
N MET A 1 19.01 -5.26 23.65
CA MET A 1 19.13 -3.82 23.38
C MET A 1 20.45 -3.56 22.67
N ARG A 2 20.47 -2.67 21.68
CA ARG A 2 21.67 -2.23 20.97
C ARG A 2 21.60 -0.72 20.75
N ASP A 3 22.71 -0.02 20.96
CA ASP A 3 22.80 1.41 20.69
C ASP A 3 22.79 1.66 19.18
N ALA A 4 22.05 2.70 18.76
CA ALA A 4 22.07 3.21 17.40
C ALA A 4 22.95 4.48 17.29
N PRO A 5 23.46 4.84 16.09
CA PRO A 5 24.44 5.91 15.91
C PRO A 5 23.97 7.32 16.33
N ASP A 6 22.67 7.53 16.46
CA ASP A 6 22.00 8.80 16.79
C ASP A 6 21.56 8.89 18.27
N GLY A 7 21.99 7.94 19.11
CA GLY A 7 21.52 7.85 20.49
C GLY A 7 20.11 7.27 20.61
N ALA A 8 19.55 6.72 19.52
CA ALA A 8 18.39 5.87 19.58
C ALA A 8 18.76 4.47 20.11
N LEU A 9 17.74 3.72 20.50
CA LEU A 9 17.88 2.36 21.00
C LEU A 9 17.13 1.39 20.09
N VAL A 10 17.80 0.30 19.70
CA VAL A 10 17.14 -0.82 19.02
C VAL A 10 16.81 -1.90 20.06
N VAL A 11 15.51 -2.17 20.21
CA VAL A 11 15.00 -3.24 21.08
C VAL A 11 14.56 -4.39 20.19
N ASP A 12 15.19 -5.55 20.39
CA ASP A 12 14.78 -6.81 19.77
C ASP A 12 13.99 -7.60 20.83
N ASP A 13 12.71 -7.86 20.56
CA ASP A 13 11.86 -8.70 21.40
C ASP A 13 11.97 -10.15 20.91
N PRO A 14 12.56 -11.07 21.70
CA PRO A 14 12.76 -12.46 21.29
C PRO A 14 11.46 -13.26 21.18
N ILE A 15 10.36 -12.79 21.78
CA ILE A 15 9.08 -13.50 21.77
C ILE A 15 8.27 -13.11 20.54
N THR A 16 8.11 -11.81 20.30
CA THR A 16 7.38 -11.33 19.12
C THR A 16 8.24 -11.36 17.86
N GLY A 17 9.56 -11.45 18.00
CA GLY A 17 10.52 -11.29 16.91
C GLY A 17 10.59 -9.85 16.39
N HIS A 18 9.87 -8.92 17.00
CA HIS A 18 9.83 -7.53 16.55
C HIS A 18 11.13 -6.80 16.91
N ARG A 19 11.58 -5.98 15.97
CA ARG A 19 12.65 -5.00 16.18
C ARG A 19 12.05 -3.62 16.20
N THR A 20 12.08 -2.96 17.35
CA THR A 20 11.55 -1.61 17.52
C THR A 20 12.71 -0.63 17.67
N HIS A 21 12.70 0.42 16.84
CA HIS A 21 13.62 1.54 16.95
C HIS A 21 13.01 2.61 17.85
N LEU A 22 13.61 2.85 19.01
CA LEU A 22 13.20 3.86 19.97
C LEU A 22 14.07 5.10 19.75
N GLY A 23 13.47 6.18 19.27
CA GLY A 23 14.14 7.49 19.22
C GLY A 23 14.58 7.94 20.62
N THR A 24 15.43 8.98 20.69
CA THR A 24 16.09 9.41 21.92
C THR A 24 15.13 9.61 23.10
N GLU A 25 13.95 10.23 22.91
CA GLU A 25 13.01 10.43 24.01
C GLU A 25 12.39 9.11 24.49
N SER A 26 12.05 8.21 23.56
CA SER A 26 11.58 6.86 23.90
C SER A 26 12.68 6.05 24.58
N ALA A 27 13.92 6.13 24.12
CA ALA A 27 15.04 5.44 24.76
C ALA A 27 15.23 5.91 26.22
N THR A 28 15.15 7.22 26.48
CA THR A 28 15.21 7.78 27.85
C THR A 28 14.11 7.23 28.76
N VAL A 29 12.86 7.24 28.30
CA VAL A 29 11.73 6.69 29.08
C VAL A 29 11.90 5.18 29.30
N PHE A 30 12.37 4.44 28.30
CA PHE A 30 12.58 2.99 28.38
C PHE A 30 13.69 2.62 29.39
N ILE A 31 14.79 3.37 29.38
CA ILE A 31 15.88 3.22 30.35
C ILE A 31 15.39 3.53 31.77
N ALA A 32 14.60 4.61 31.94
CA ALA A 32 14.04 4.96 33.25
C ALA A 32 13.12 3.86 33.79
N LEU A 33 12.23 3.31 32.96
CA LEU A 33 11.39 2.15 33.32
C LEU A 33 12.26 0.94 33.72
N SER A 34 13.30 0.64 32.95
CA SER A 34 14.21 -0.47 33.21
C SER A 34 15.00 -0.31 34.52
N ALA A 35 15.17 0.93 34.99
CA ALA A 35 15.77 1.25 36.28
C ALA A 35 14.77 1.19 37.46
N GLY A 36 13.51 0.80 37.22
CA GLY A 36 12.48 0.68 38.26
C GLY A 36 11.70 1.97 38.52
N HIS A 37 11.77 2.97 37.65
CA HIS A 37 10.93 4.17 37.74
C HIS A 37 9.57 3.88 37.09
N ASP A 38 8.61 3.37 37.87
CA ASP A 38 7.30 2.91 37.38
C ASP A 38 6.13 3.85 37.72
N THR A 39 6.39 4.94 38.45
CA THR A 39 5.38 5.97 38.74
C THR A 39 5.54 7.19 37.84
N PRO A 40 4.45 7.91 37.50
CA PRO A 40 4.53 9.12 36.69
C PRO A 40 5.53 10.15 37.22
N ALA A 41 5.53 10.39 38.53
CA ALA A 41 6.45 11.32 39.18
C ALA A 41 7.92 10.87 39.09
N ALA A 42 8.19 9.57 39.29
CA ALA A 42 9.55 9.03 39.17
C ALA A 42 10.05 9.09 37.71
N LEU A 43 9.19 8.82 36.73
CA LEU A 43 9.54 8.93 35.32
C LEU A 43 9.86 10.37 34.91
N CYS A 44 9.05 11.35 35.33
CA CYS A 44 9.35 12.77 35.10
C CYS A 44 10.67 13.20 35.75
N ALA A 45 10.98 12.69 36.95
CA ALA A 45 12.25 12.99 37.61
C ALA A 45 13.45 12.32 36.92
N ALA A 46 13.28 11.11 36.40
CA ALA A 46 14.32 10.33 35.75
C ALA A 46 14.58 10.71 34.28
N ALA A 47 13.64 11.43 33.64
CA ALA A 47 13.74 11.91 32.26
C ALA A 47 13.76 13.45 32.18
N PRO A 48 14.76 14.13 32.77
CA PRO A 48 14.81 15.59 32.77
C PRO A 48 14.90 16.11 31.34
N GLY A 49 13.98 16.99 30.96
CA GLY A 49 13.88 17.56 29.61
C GLY A 49 12.71 17.03 28.77
N LEU A 50 12.03 15.98 29.23
CA LEU A 50 10.75 15.55 28.67
C LEU A 50 9.61 16.07 29.56
N ASP A 51 8.59 16.67 28.96
CA ASP A 51 7.37 17.01 29.70
C ASP A 51 6.50 15.75 29.93
N ALA A 52 5.54 15.88 30.85
CA ALA A 52 4.66 14.77 31.21
C ALA A 52 3.77 14.28 30.05
N ALA A 53 3.39 15.16 29.11
CA ALA A 53 2.59 14.77 27.96
C ALA A 53 3.41 13.89 27.00
N LEU A 54 4.64 14.29 26.72
CA LEU A 54 5.56 13.55 25.87
C LEU A 54 5.93 12.19 26.50
N ILE A 55 6.18 12.15 27.81
CA ILE A 55 6.44 10.87 28.52
C ILE A 55 5.23 9.94 28.38
N ARG A 56 4.00 10.44 28.62
CA ARG A 56 2.76 9.66 28.44
C ARG A 56 2.66 9.11 27.00
N ASP A 57 2.93 9.94 26.00
CA ASP A 57 2.87 9.54 24.60
C ASP A 57 3.91 8.47 24.26
N ARG A 58 5.14 8.57 24.79
CA ARG A 58 6.17 7.53 24.61
C ARG A 58 5.78 6.23 25.29
N LEU A 59 5.20 6.29 26.49
CA LEU A 59 4.69 5.11 27.19
C LEU A 59 3.57 4.42 26.41
N ALA A 60 2.62 5.19 25.84
CA ALA A 60 1.57 4.65 24.99
C ALA A 60 2.16 3.97 23.73
N GLN A 61 3.16 4.58 23.08
CA GLN A 61 3.87 3.99 21.95
C GLN A 61 4.59 2.70 22.31
N MET A 62 5.26 2.63 23.47
CA MET A 62 5.92 1.40 23.94
C MET A 62 4.92 0.29 24.25
N ARG A 63 3.80 0.61 24.90
CA ARG A 63 2.69 -0.33 25.10
C ARG A 63 2.19 -0.86 23.76
N ASP A 64 1.98 0.02 22.80
CA ASP A 64 1.49 -0.34 21.47
C ASP A 64 2.54 -1.12 20.66
N ALA A 65 3.82 -0.98 20.97
CA ALA A 65 4.89 -1.82 20.46
C ALA A 65 5.09 -3.13 21.25
N LEU A 66 4.23 -3.41 22.25
CA LEU A 66 4.33 -4.55 23.15
C LEU A 66 5.67 -4.63 23.90
N LEU A 67 6.27 -3.47 24.22
CA LEU A 67 7.52 -3.38 24.97
C LEU A 67 7.33 -3.26 26.49
N LEU A 68 6.09 -3.13 26.96
CA LEU A 68 5.76 -3.03 28.38
C LEU A 68 5.03 -4.29 28.84
N GLU A 69 5.55 -4.94 29.87
CA GLU A 69 4.88 -6.09 30.49
C GLU A 69 3.61 -5.64 31.22
N GLY A 70 2.51 -6.37 30.98
CA GLY A 70 1.20 -6.13 31.59
C GLY A 70 0.14 -7.05 30.99
N ASP A 71 -1.11 -6.94 31.45
CA ASP A 71 -2.22 -7.83 31.04
C ASP A 71 -2.36 -7.95 29.52
N ARG A 72 -2.25 -6.82 28.83
CA ARG A 72 -2.31 -6.75 27.36
C ARG A 72 -1.17 -7.50 26.68
N TRP A 73 0.05 -7.38 27.21
CA TRP A 73 1.21 -8.09 26.68
C TRP A 73 1.06 -9.59 26.95
N GLN A 74 0.73 -9.99 28.18
CA GLN A 74 0.56 -11.38 28.57
C GLN A 74 -0.52 -12.08 27.73
N ALA A 75 -1.65 -11.42 27.51
CA ALA A 75 -2.74 -11.96 26.71
C ALA A 75 -2.42 -12.07 25.20
N GLN A 76 -1.39 -11.36 24.72
CA GLN A 76 -0.96 -11.41 23.31
C GLN A 76 0.29 -12.25 23.09
N GLN A 77 1.12 -12.43 24.11
CA GLN A 77 2.32 -13.26 24.07
C GLN A 77 2.04 -14.65 23.51
N ALA A 78 0.93 -15.27 23.94
CA ALA A 78 0.51 -16.60 23.51
C ALA A 78 0.29 -16.70 21.98
N LEU A 79 -0.08 -15.61 21.30
CA LEU A 79 -0.29 -15.59 19.86
C LEU A 79 1.01 -15.76 19.08
N PHE A 80 2.11 -15.17 19.56
CA PHE A 80 3.40 -15.22 18.88
C PHE A 80 4.11 -16.57 19.04
N THR A 81 3.77 -17.32 20.09
CA THR A 81 4.33 -18.66 20.34
C THR A 81 3.54 -19.79 19.68
N ALA A 82 2.32 -19.54 19.21
CA ALA A 82 1.38 -20.56 18.75
C ALA A 82 1.32 -20.73 17.22
N ALA A 83 2.14 -20.00 16.45
CA ALA A 83 2.04 -19.99 15.00
C ALA A 83 2.32 -21.39 14.41
N PRO A 84 1.38 -21.97 13.65
CA PRO A 84 1.60 -23.27 13.02
C PRO A 84 2.71 -23.18 11.96
N PRO A 85 3.42 -24.29 11.68
CA PRO A 85 4.40 -24.32 10.61
C PRO A 85 3.73 -23.94 9.28
N ARG A 86 4.35 -23.02 8.55
CA ARG A 86 3.86 -22.56 7.25
C ARG A 86 4.24 -23.56 6.17
N LYS A 87 3.30 -23.85 5.27
CA LYS A 87 3.58 -24.62 4.05
C LYS A 87 4.41 -23.77 3.09
N ALA A 88 5.23 -24.43 2.27
CA ALA A 88 5.94 -23.72 1.21
C ALA A 88 4.93 -23.22 0.16
N PRO A 89 5.13 -22.04 -0.46
CA PRO A 89 4.20 -21.50 -1.45
C PRO A 89 3.90 -22.46 -2.61
N GLU A 90 4.89 -23.25 -3.04
CA GLU A 90 4.78 -24.27 -4.09
C GLU A 90 3.88 -25.47 -3.72
N ASP A 91 3.63 -25.70 -2.43
CA ASP A 91 2.75 -26.75 -1.93
C ASP A 91 1.29 -26.30 -1.81
N LEU A 92 1.00 -25.03 -2.14
CA LEU A 92 -0.29 -24.40 -1.98
C LEU A 92 -0.93 -24.11 -3.34
N PRO A 93 -2.26 -24.25 -3.48
CA PRO A 93 -2.96 -23.79 -4.68
C PRO A 93 -2.88 -22.26 -4.77
N VAL A 94 -2.74 -21.74 -5.99
CA VAL A 94 -2.88 -20.30 -6.26
C VAL A 94 -4.36 -19.99 -6.49
N GLU A 95 -4.95 -19.17 -5.63
CA GLU A 95 -6.33 -18.70 -5.76
C GLU A 95 -6.38 -17.35 -6.47
N VAL A 96 -7.33 -17.23 -7.40
CA VAL A 96 -7.59 -16.00 -8.15
C VAL A 96 -9.08 -15.70 -8.07
N HIS A 97 -9.45 -14.48 -7.70
CA HIS A 97 -10.85 -14.08 -7.75
C HIS A 97 -11.35 -13.95 -9.19
N LYS A 98 -12.59 -14.36 -9.48
CA LYS A 98 -13.20 -14.31 -10.83
C LYS A 98 -13.15 -12.92 -11.48
N ALA A 99 -13.25 -11.86 -10.69
CA ALA A 99 -13.21 -10.47 -11.18
C ALA A 99 -11.78 -9.91 -11.32
N LEU A 100 -10.76 -10.66 -10.88
CA LEU A 100 -9.35 -10.26 -10.92
C LEU A 100 -8.56 -11.01 -12.00
N ARG A 101 -9.25 -11.70 -12.91
CA ARG A 101 -8.59 -12.41 -14.00
C ARG A 101 -8.05 -11.41 -15.01
N HIS A 102 -6.74 -11.30 -15.05
CA HIS A 102 -5.98 -10.41 -15.93
C HIS A 102 -5.08 -11.21 -16.89
N ARG A 103 -5.08 -10.82 -18.17
CA ARG A 103 -4.14 -11.30 -19.20
C ARG A 103 -3.52 -10.14 -19.96
N CYS A 104 -2.20 -10.18 -20.16
CA CYS A 104 -1.48 -9.14 -20.90
C CYS A 104 -1.99 -9.03 -22.36
N VAL A 105 -2.43 -7.83 -22.76
CA VAL A 105 -2.94 -7.52 -24.12
C VAL A 105 -1.88 -6.94 -25.06
N ARG A 106 -0.59 -7.01 -24.69
CA ARG A 106 0.54 -6.54 -25.50
C ARG A 106 0.45 -5.05 -25.90
N CYS A 107 -0.02 -4.20 -24.97
CA CYS A 107 -0.12 -2.75 -25.19
C CYS A 107 1.20 -1.99 -25.01
N GLY A 108 2.23 -2.64 -24.47
CA GLY A 108 3.56 -2.05 -24.19
C GLY A 108 3.60 -1.01 -23.08
N SER A 109 2.46 -0.57 -22.53
CA SER A 109 2.43 0.54 -21.58
C SER A 109 3.14 0.22 -20.25
N SER A 110 3.05 -1.01 -19.76
CA SER A 110 3.78 -1.45 -18.56
C SER A 110 5.26 -1.74 -18.84
N CYS A 111 5.71 -1.61 -20.08
CA CYS A 111 7.10 -1.78 -20.48
C CYS A 111 7.85 -0.43 -20.55
N LEU A 112 7.17 0.69 -20.27
CA LEU A 112 7.76 2.02 -20.18
C LEU A 112 8.26 2.26 -18.75
N GLY A 113 9.42 2.89 -18.60
CA GLY A 113 9.99 3.34 -17.32
C GLY A 113 10.51 2.24 -16.39
N ALA A 114 10.55 0.98 -16.82
CA ALA A 114 10.94 -0.15 -15.98
C ALA A 114 12.02 -1.03 -16.61
N GLY A 115 13.10 -1.26 -15.85
CA GLY A 115 13.97 -2.41 -16.05
C GLY A 115 13.22 -3.67 -15.61
N VAL A 116 13.24 -4.73 -16.43
CA VAL A 116 12.44 -5.94 -16.15
C VAL A 116 13.37 -7.09 -15.81
N GLY A 117 13.21 -7.65 -14.62
CA GLY A 117 13.91 -8.86 -14.22
C GLY A 117 13.58 -9.31 -12.80
N PRO A 118 14.31 -10.31 -12.28
CA PRO A 118 15.37 -11.04 -12.98
C PRO A 118 14.83 -11.81 -14.20
N VAL A 119 15.67 -11.98 -15.23
CA VAL A 119 15.39 -12.83 -16.39
C VAL A 119 15.89 -14.24 -16.09
N GLY A 120 15.11 -15.26 -16.46
CA GLY A 120 15.52 -16.66 -16.34
C GLY A 120 16.18 -17.17 -17.63
N GLU A 121 16.77 -18.36 -17.55
CA GLU A 121 17.46 -19.02 -18.67
C GLU A 121 16.62 -19.07 -19.95
N ALA A 122 15.30 -19.32 -19.82
CA ALA A 122 14.39 -19.36 -20.97
C ALA A 122 14.30 -18.00 -21.69
N THR A 123 14.29 -16.89 -20.96
CA THR A 123 14.29 -15.54 -21.53
C THR A 123 15.63 -15.22 -22.16
N GLU A 124 16.75 -15.55 -21.51
CA GLU A 124 18.09 -15.36 -22.08
C GLU A 124 18.27 -16.14 -23.37
N ALA A 125 17.88 -17.43 -23.37
CA ALA A 125 17.90 -18.27 -24.55
C ALA A 125 17.01 -17.69 -25.66
N ALA A 126 15.84 -17.14 -25.32
CA ALA A 126 14.98 -16.47 -26.29
C ALA A 126 15.62 -15.20 -26.87
N ILE A 127 16.27 -14.38 -26.03
CA ILE A 127 17.02 -13.20 -26.46
C ILE A 127 18.10 -13.62 -27.46
N ALA A 128 18.96 -14.57 -27.09
CA ALA A 128 20.04 -15.15 -27.89
C ALA A 128 19.53 -15.70 -29.23
N LYS A 129 18.59 -16.66 -29.17
CA LYS A 129 18.09 -17.41 -30.32
C LYS A 129 17.36 -16.55 -31.35
N HIS A 130 16.52 -15.63 -30.89
CA HIS A 130 15.70 -14.78 -31.77
C HIS A 130 16.34 -13.43 -32.07
N ARG A 131 17.59 -13.23 -31.65
CA ARG A 131 18.35 -12.00 -31.89
C ARG A 131 17.60 -10.75 -31.41
N LEU A 132 16.99 -10.83 -30.22
CA LEU A 132 16.12 -9.76 -29.67
C LEU A 132 16.88 -8.48 -29.27
N TRP A 133 18.17 -8.36 -29.56
CA TRP A 133 18.90 -7.09 -29.47
C TRP A 133 18.95 -6.34 -30.81
N GLN A 134 18.70 -7.02 -31.93
CA GLN A 134 18.76 -6.39 -33.24
C GLN A 134 17.67 -5.34 -33.40
N GLY A 135 18.08 -4.16 -33.88
CA GLY A 135 17.20 -3.01 -34.06
C GLY A 135 16.93 -2.22 -32.78
N VAL A 136 17.53 -2.60 -31.64
CA VAL A 136 17.47 -1.82 -30.40
C VAL A 136 18.58 -0.76 -30.42
N PRO A 137 18.28 0.54 -30.29
CA PRO A 137 19.29 1.60 -30.32
C PRO A 137 20.40 1.38 -29.29
N GLY A 138 21.66 1.45 -29.74
CA GLY A 138 22.83 1.33 -28.87
C GLY A 138 23.11 -0.08 -28.30
N VAL A 139 22.45 -1.13 -28.82
CA VAL A 139 22.66 -2.51 -28.36
C VAL A 139 23.20 -3.40 -29.49
N GLU A 140 24.42 -3.90 -29.31
CA GLU A 140 25.12 -4.68 -30.34
C GLU A 140 25.06 -6.20 -30.12
N SER A 141 24.72 -6.65 -28.90
CA SER A 141 24.70 -8.06 -28.50
C SER A 141 23.58 -8.38 -27.51
N ALA A 142 23.33 -9.68 -27.28
CA ALA A 142 22.40 -10.15 -26.23
C ALA A 142 22.82 -9.63 -24.85
N ASP A 143 24.10 -9.72 -24.51
CA ASP A 143 24.63 -9.27 -23.22
C ASP A 143 24.48 -7.76 -23.04
N ALA A 144 24.62 -6.98 -24.12
CA ALA A 144 24.42 -5.53 -24.07
C ALA A 144 22.96 -5.14 -23.78
N LEU A 145 21.99 -6.04 -24.00
CA LEU A 145 20.58 -5.85 -23.67
C LEU A 145 20.27 -6.14 -22.19
N LEU A 146 21.18 -6.81 -21.50
CA LEU A 146 21.05 -7.22 -20.12
C LEU A 146 21.94 -6.36 -19.20
N MET A 147 21.48 -6.10 -17.98
CA MET A 147 22.27 -5.55 -16.89
C MET A 147 22.29 -6.54 -15.74
N HIS A 148 23.44 -6.76 -15.14
CA HIS A 148 23.58 -7.67 -14.01
C HIS A 148 23.46 -6.90 -12.70
N ALA A 149 22.54 -7.33 -11.85
CA ALA A 149 22.32 -6.78 -10.52
C ALA A 149 22.27 -7.90 -9.47
N PRO A 150 22.35 -7.59 -8.16
CA PRO A 150 22.07 -8.58 -7.12
C PRO A 150 20.70 -9.22 -7.37
N GLY A 151 20.68 -10.54 -7.56
CA GLY A 151 19.46 -11.30 -7.91
C GLY A 151 19.37 -11.77 -9.37
N GLY A 152 20.31 -11.39 -10.23
CA GLY A 152 20.44 -11.93 -11.60
C GLY A 152 20.47 -10.86 -12.70
N PRO A 153 20.40 -11.28 -13.97
CA PRO A 153 20.31 -10.36 -15.09
C PRO A 153 18.92 -9.74 -15.22
N PHE A 154 18.86 -8.49 -15.65
CA PHE A 154 17.66 -7.72 -15.91
C PHE A 154 17.72 -7.17 -17.33
N VAL A 155 16.58 -7.04 -18.00
CA VAL A 155 16.52 -6.31 -19.27
C VAL A 155 16.76 -4.83 -19.00
N ARG A 156 17.72 -4.24 -19.72
CA ARG A 156 18.04 -2.82 -19.62
C ARG A 156 16.87 -1.95 -20.06
N THR A 157 16.75 -0.81 -19.39
CA THR A 157 15.98 0.32 -19.89
C THR A 157 16.80 1.07 -20.95
N ILE A 158 16.21 1.34 -22.10
CA ILE A 158 16.81 2.01 -23.26
C ILE A 158 15.80 3.06 -23.71
N ASP A 159 16.21 4.32 -23.72
CA ASP A 159 15.34 5.46 -24.02
C ASP A 159 14.02 5.40 -23.23
N ASP A 160 14.14 5.12 -21.92
CA ASP A 160 13.03 5.01 -20.97
C ASP A 160 12.00 3.91 -21.28
N ALA A 161 12.34 2.94 -22.13
CA ALA A 161 11.57 1.74 -22.35
C ALA A 161 12.37 0.48 -22.04
N CYS A 162 11.70 -0.60 -21.68
CA CYS A 162 12.31 -1.92 -21.62
C CYS A 162 12.94 -2.25 -22.98
N GLY A 163 14.19 -2.72 -23.02
CA GLY A 163 14.88 -3.05 -24.28
C GLY A 163 14.23 -4.17 -25.11
N LEU A 164 13.28 -4.90 -24.54
CA LEU A 164 12.43 -5.86 -25.27
C LEU A 164 11.17 -5.23 -25.88
N LEU A 165 10.89 -3.95 -25.64
CA LEU A 165 9.80 -3.25 -26.31
C LEU A 165 10.17 -2.97 -27.78
N ARG A 166 9.19 -3.05 -28.67
CA ARG A 166 9.33 -2.77 -30.11
C ARG A 166 8.37 -1.70 -30.57
N GLU A 167 8.61 -1.20 -31.78
CA GLU A 167 7.63 -0.38 -32.51
C GLU A 167 6.27 -1.11 -32.54
N GLY A 168 5.19 -0.38 -32.26
CA GLY A 168 3.85 -0.96 -32.11
C GLY A 168 3.54 -1.55 -30.72
N ALA A 169 4.40 -1.32 -29.73
CA ALA A 169 4.17 -1.62 -28.31
C ALA A 169 4.07 -3.13 -27.97
N ALA A 170 4.60 -3.99 -28.84
CA ALA A 170 4.69 -5.42 -28.58
C ALA A 170 6.02 -5.77 -27.89
N CYS A 171 5.97 -6.64 -26.89
CA CYS A 171 7.17 -7.25 -26.30
C CYS A 171 7.79 -8.24 -27.30
N ALA A 172 9.04 -8.03 -27.69
CA ALA A 172 9.76 -8.84 -28.67
C ALA A 172 9.86 -10.31 -28.24
N ALA A 173 10.14 -10.57 -26.96
CA ALA A 173 10.21 -11.94 -26.44
C ALA A 173 8.85 -12.65 -26.51
N HIS A 174 7.78 -11.95 -26.13
CA HIS A 174 6.42 -12.49 -26.23
C HIS A 174 6.02 -12.73 -27.70
N ALA A 175 6.34 -11.81 -28.61
CA ALA A 175 6.03 -11.96 -30.02
C ALA A 175 6.79 -13.11 -30.68
N ALA A 176 8.08 -13.28 -30.36
CA ALA A 176 8.94 -14.27 -30.99
C ALA A 176 8.77 -15.69 -30.44
N ALA A 177 8.54 -15.82 -29.12
CA ALA A 177 8.61 -17.11 -28.42
C ALA A 177 7.46 -17.36 -27.43
N GLY A 178 6.42 -16.52 -27.44
CA GLY A 178 5.23 -16.70 -26.60
C GLY A 178 5.38 -16.18 -25.17
N ALA A 179 4.31 -16.31 -24.37
CA ALA A 179 4.23 -15.72 -23.03
C ALA A 179 5.32 -16.26 -22.07
N ALA A 180 5.66 -17.55 -22.18
CA ALA A 180 6.68 -18.20 -21.36
C ALA A 180 8.11 -17.67 -21.59
N ALA A 181 8.37 -16.99 -22.71
CA ALA A 181 9.67 -16.39 -23.00
C ALA A 181 9.85 -15.01 -22.33
N LYS A 182 8.78 -14.40 -21.80
CA LYS A 182 8.87 -13.14 -21.06
C LYS A 182 9.68 -13.35 -19.77
N PRO A 183 10.38 -12.31 -19.25
CA PRO A 183 10.96 -12.37 -17.91
C PRO A 183 9.93 -12.80 -16.85
N GLY A 184 10.36 -13.50 -15.80
CA GLY A 184 9.46 -14.08 -14.79
C GLY A 184 8.50 -13.05 -14.18
N GLY A 185 9.01 -11.90 -13.71
CA GLY A 185 8.17 -10.82 -13.19
C GLY A 185 7.17 -10.26 -14.22
N CYS A 186 7.49 -10.33 -15.51
CA CYS A 186 6.60 -9.96 -16.60
C CYS A 186 5.51 -11.01 -16.88
N GLN A 187 5.76 -12.28 -16.60
CA GLN A 187 4.76 -13.35 -16.72
C GLN A 187 3.69 -13.22 -15.64
N GLN A 188 4.11 -12.77 -14.46
CA GLN A 188 3.24 -12.59 -13.30
C GLN A 188 2.61 -11.21 -13.21
N PHE A 189 3.18 -10.18 -13.83
CA PHE A 189 2.57 -8.85 -13.78
C PHE A 189 1.13 -8.88 -14.33
N PRO A 190 0.14 -8.31 -13.62
CA PRO A 190 0.23 -7.47 -12.42
C PRO A 190 -0.27 -8.20 -11.15
N TYR A 191 -0.02 -9.49 -11.00
CA TYR A 191 -0.37 -10.20 -9.77
C TYR A 191 0.61 -9.87 -8.65
N LEU A 192 0.08 -9.78 -7.44
CA LEU A 192 0.81 -9.78 -6.18
C LEU A 192 0.38 -11.01 -5.39
N PHE A 193 1.32 -11.70 -4.74
CA PHE A 193 1.05 -13.00 -4.12
C PHE A 193 1.16 -12.89 -2.60
N ALA A 194 0.12 -13.32 -1.90
CA ALA A 194 0.09 -13.43 -0.45
C ALA A 194 -0.08 -14.89 -0.02
N VAL A 195 0.87 -15.43 0.75
CA VAL A 195 0.84 -16.83 1.21
C VAL A 195 0.02 -16.91 2.49
N GLY A 196 -1.16 -17.51 2.38
CA GLY A 196 -2.02 -17.85 3.50
C GLY A 196 -1.82 -19.28 4.01
N PRO A 197 -2.69 -19.73 4.94
CA PRO A 197 -2.58 -21.07 5.53
C PRO A 197 -2.98 -22.20 4.56
N ASP A 198 -3.87 -21.92 3.62
CA ASP A 198 -4.51 -22.88 2.71
C ASP A 198 -4.31 -22.57 1.22
N ALA A 199 -3.88 -21.36 0.87
CA ALA A 199 -3.67 -20.95 -0.51
C ALA A 199 -2.63 -19.82 -0.64
N VAL A 200 -2.18 -19.60 -1.87
CA VAL A 200 -1.50 -18.36 -2.28
C VAL A 200 -2.53 -17.48 -2.99
N TYR A 201 -2.85 -16.34 -2.40
CA TYR A 201 -3.83 -15.41 -2.93
C TYR A 201 -3.21 -14.46 -3.94
N ALA A 202 -3.70 -14.47 -5.17
CA ALA A 202 -3.25 -13.59 -6.24
C ALA A 202 -4.13 -12.32 -6.29
N GLY A 203 -3.67 -11.26 -5.61
CA GLY A 203 -4.22 -9.91 -5.75
C GLY A 203 -3.71 -9.22 -7.02
N LEU A 204 -4.13 -7.98 -7.27
CA LEU A 204 -3.67 -7.18 -8.40
C LEU A 204 -3.01 -5.90 -7.95
N GLN A 205 -1.91 -5.53 -8.61
CA GLN A 205 -1.38 -4.17 -8.60
C GLN A 205 -1.98 -3.36 -9.75
N MET A 206 -2.53 -2.19 -9.43
CA MET A 206 -3.30 -1.38 -10.39
C MET A 206 -2.42 -0.53 -11.31
N GLU A 207 -1.37 -1.11 -11.90
CA GLU A 207 -0.35 -0.39 -12.69
C GLU A 207 -0.38 -0.71 -14.19
N CYS A 208 -1.32 -1.54 -14.63
CA CYS A 208 -1.48 -1.84 -16.05
C CYS A 208 -2.27 -0.71 -16.74
N ARG A 209 -1.66 0.07 -17.64
CA ARG A 209 -2.41 1.11 -18.40
C ARG A 209 -3.42 0.55 -19.42
N SER A 210 -3.48 -0.77 -19.58
CA SER A 210 -4.54 -1.43 -20.35
C SER A 210 -5.35 -2.40 -19.50
N PHE A 211 -5.44 -2.13 -18.20
CA PHE A 211 -6.17 -2.96 -17.24
C PHE A 211 -7.59 -3.33 -17.69
N PRO A 212 -8.43 -2.41 -18.22
CA PRO A 212 -9.79 -2.77 -18.62
C PRO A 212 -9.82 -3.78 -19.77
N ALA A 213 -8.93 -3.64 -20.75
CA ALA A 213 -8.80 -4.59 -21.85
C ALA A 213 -8.23 -5.93 -21.37
N ALA A 214 -7.27 -5.88 -20.44
CA ALA A 214 -6.63 -7.06 -19.88
C ALA A 214 -7.55 -7.89 -18.98
N LEU A 215 -8.48 -7.25 -18.25
CA LEU A 215 -9.54 -7.94 -17.52
C LEU A 215 -10.52 -8.64 -18.48
N ARG A 216 -10.90 -7.98 -19.58
CA ARG A 216 -11.75 -8.60 -20.60
C ARG A 216 -11.09 -9.84 -21.20
N GLN A 217 -9.81 -9.77 -21.55
CA GLN A 217 -9.06 -10.93 -22.04
C GLN A 217 -8.92 -12.03 -20.98
N GLY A 218 -8.76 -11.66 -19.71
CA GLY A 218 -8.67 -12.63 -18.62
C GLY A 218 -9.96 -13.43 -18.38
N ASN A 219 -11.12 -12.92 -18.82
CA ASN A 219 -12.39 -13.64 -18.69
C ASN A 219 -12.48 -14.92 -19.53
N ASP A 220 -11.57 -15.12 -20.49
CA ASP A 220 -11.45 -16.38 -21.24
C ASP A 220 -10.96 -17.54 -20.36
N TRP A 221 -10.49 -17.24 -19.14
CA TRP A 221 -9.94 -18.22 -18.20
C TRP A 221 -10.89 -18.46 -17.02
N THR A 222 -10.93 -19.71 -16.57
CA THR A 222 -11.51 -19.99 -15.24
C THR A 222 -10.50 -19.56 -14.15
N PRO A 223 -10.98 -19.19 -12.95
CA PRO A 223 -10.10 -18.95 -11.81
C PRO A 223 -9.06 -20.06 -11.59
N ALA A 224 -9.49 -21.32 -11.64
CA ALA A 224 -8.61 -22.48 -11.43
C ALA A 224 -7.55 -22.63 -12.54
N ALA A 225 -7.92 -22.45 -13.80
CA ALA A 225 -6.96 -22.54 -14.91
C ALA A 225 -5.91 -21.43 -14.83
N LEU A 226 -6.32 -20.22 -14.45
CA LEU A 226 -5.40 -19.10 -14.28
C LEU A 226 -4.51 -19.28 -13.04
N GLY A 227 -5.06 -19.79 -11.92
CA GLY A 227 -4.27 -20.16 -10.75
C GLY A 227 -3.19 -21.19 -11.09
N ALA A 228 -3.52 -22.23 -11.85
CA ALA A 228 -2.55 -23.22 -12.31
C ALA A 228 -1.46 -22.61 -13.21
N ASP A 229 -1.81 -21.67 -14.11
CA ASP A 229 -0.86 -20.93 -14.94
C ASP A 229 0.09 -20.09 -14.07
N LEU A 230 -0.44 -19.35 -13.09
CA LEU A 230 0.36 -18.52 -12.18
C LEU A 230 1.27 -19.35 -11.26
N ALA A 231 0.82 -20.53 -10.83
CA ALA A 231 1.60 -21.44 -10.00
C ALA A 231 2.92 -21.86 -10.67
N THR A 232 2.94 -22.00 -12.01
CA THR A 232 4.18 -22.37 -12.74
C THR A 232 5.30 -21.34 -12.58
N GLY A 233 4.95 -20.08 -12.33
CA GLY A 233 5.92 -19.01 -12.14
C GLY A 233 6.26 -18.72 -10.69
N LEU A 234 5.53 -19.28 -9.71
CA LEU A 234 5.56 -18.78 -8.33
C LEU A 234 6.95 -18.85 -7.69
N ALA A 235 7.74 -19.89 -7.98
CA ALA A 235 9.11 -20.02 -7.49
C ALA A 235 10.05 -18.90 -7.98
N ALA A 236 9.75 -18.32 -9.15
CA ALA A 236 10.49 -17.20 -9.73
C ALA A 236 9.83 -15.84 -9.42
N ALA A 237 8.74 -15.82 -8.63
CA ALA A 237 8.02 -14.60 -8.33
C ALA A 237 8.78 -13.72 -7.35
N PRO A 238 9.18 -12.49 -7.74
CA PRO A 238 9.59 -11.52 -6.74
C PRO A 238 8.38 -11.15 -5.88
N GLY A 239 8.56 -11.13 -4.55
CA GLY A 239 7.56 -10.55 -3.65
C GLY A 239 6.37 -11.45 -3.29
N VAL A 240 6.60 -12.76 -3.13
CA VAL A 240 5.64 -13.64 -2.46
C VAL A 240 5.71 -13.37 -0.96
N GLU A 241 4.72 -12.64 -0.44
CA GLU A 241 4.69 -12.20 0.97
C GLU A 241 3.85 -13.18 1.80
N ALA A 242 4.40 -13.74 2.87
CA ALA A 242 3.60 -14.57 3.76
C ALA A 242 2.77 -13.71 4.71
N LEU A 243 1.48 -14.05 4.89
CA LEU A 243 0.60 -13.30 5.79
C LEU A 243 1.19 -13.29 7.22
N PRO A 244 1.12 -12.17 7.95
CA PRO A 244 1.56 -12.14 9.34
C PRO A 244 0.69 -13.06 10.20
N ASP A 245 1.32 -13.79 11.13
CA ASP A 245 0.62 -14.57 12.14
C ASP A 245 1.36 -14.41 13.48
N PRO A 246 0.81 -13.66 14.45
CA PRO A 246 -0.52 -13.04 14.42
C PRO A 246 -0.63 -11.82 13.48
N VAL A 247 -1.87 -11.45 13.14
CA VAL A 247 -2.20 -10.27 12.34
C VAL A 247 -2.34 -9.04 13.24
N ALA A 248 -1.63 -7.95 12.89
CA ALA A 248 -1.77 -6.66 13.56
C ALA A 248 -3.07 -5.95 13.09
N LEU A 249 -4.01 -5.75 14.02
CA LEU A 249 -5.27 -5.03 13.74
C LEU A 249 -5.11 -3.52 13.91
N ALA A 250 -4.42 -3.14 14.98
CA ALA A 250 -4.11 -1.76 15.37
C ALA A 250 -2.82 -1.77 16.21
N PRO A 251 -2.22 -0.61 16.53
CA PRO A 251 -1.04 -0.55 17.38
C PRO A 251 -1.23 -1.35 18.68
N GLY A 252 -0.41 -2.38 18.85
CA GLY A 252 -0.40 -3.29 19.99
C GLY A 252 -1.62 -4.19 20.11
N LEU A 253 -2.48 -4.30 19.09
CA LEU A 253 -3.64 -5.20 19.08
C LEU A 253 -3.47 -6.21 17.95
N PHE A 254 -3.32 -7.46 18.35
CA PHE A 254 -3.11 -8.57 17.43
C PHE A 254 -4.23 -9.61 17.56
N ALA A 255 -4.50 -10.29 16.45
CA ALA A 255 -5.43 -11.40 16.35
C ALA A 255 -4.79 -12.61 15.65
N PRO A 256 -5.20 -13.85 15.98
CA PRO A 256 -4.81 -15.03 15.21
C PRO A 256 -5.06 -14.86 13.71
N LEU A 257 -4.18 -15.38 12.86
CA LEU A 257 -4.42 -15.36 11.41
C LEU A 257 -5.75 -16.02 11.03
N ALA A 258 -6.17 -17.08 11.74
CA ALA A 258 -7.45 -17.74 11.50
C ALA A 258 -8.67 -16.81 11.65
N ASP A 259 -8.64 -15.92 12.66
CA ASP A 259 -9.69 -14.94 12.89
C ASP A 259 -9.74 -13.92 11.73
N TRP A 260 -8.56 -13.45 11.30
CA TRP A 260 -8.46 -12.60 10.11
C TRP A 260 -8.99 -13.29 8.85
N MET A 261 -8.69 -14.58 8.63
CA MET A 261 -9.20 -15.30 7.47
C MET A 261 -10.74 -15.40 7.47
N ALA A 262 -11.38 -15.47 8.64
CA ALA A 262 -12.83 -15.40 8.75
C ALA A 262 -13.35 -14.00 8.37
N ASP A 263 -12.74 -12.95 8.92
CA ASP A 263 -13.12 -11.56 8.64
C ASP A 263 -12.86 -11.16 7.19
N TRP A 264 -11.79 -11.66 6.60
CA TRP A 264 -11.44 -11.47 5.20
C TRP A 264 -12.55 -12.01 4.27
N ARG A 265 -13.09 -13.20 4.55
CA ARG A 265 -14.22 -13.76 3.78
C ARG A 265 -15.49 -12.91 3.92
N VAL A 266 -15.79 -12.44 5.12
CA VAL A 266 -16.91 -11.52 5.35
C VAL A 266 -16.71 -10.24 4.54
N GLY A 267 -15.50 -9.66 4.60
CA GLY A 267 -15.14 -8.48 3.83
C GLY A 267 -15.22 -8.69 2.32
N LEU A 268 -14.84 -9.87 1.83
CA LEU A 268 -14.98 -10.23 0.41
C LEU A 268 -16.45 -10.21 -0.02
N SER A 269 -17.35 -10.79 0.79
CA SER A 269 -18.79 -10.74 0.53
C SER A 269 -19.36 -9.31 0.57
N VAL A 270 -18.87 -8.47 1.47
CA VAL A 270 -19.22 -7.03 1.52
C VAL A 270 -18.82 -6.32 0.24
N ILE A 271 -17.61 -6.56 -0.26
CA ILE A 271 -17.14 -5.96 -1.52
C ILE A 271 -17.99 -6.48 -2.69
N GLU A 272 -18.17 -7.79 -2.82
CA GLU A 272 -18.94 -8.38 -3.93
C GLU A 272 -20.40 -7.91 -3.96
N GLY A 273 -21.01 -7.63 -2.81
CA GLY A 273 -22.39 -7.16 -2.69
C GLY A 273 -22.57 -5.65 -2.83
N ALA A 274 -21.49 -4.87 -2.82
CA ALA A 274 -21.56 -3.41 -2.87
C ALA A 274 -21.65 -2.88 -4.31
N ASP A 275 -22.42 -1.81 -4.48
CA ASP A 275 -22.56 -1.07 -5.75
C ASP A 275 -21.46 -0.01 -5.95
N ASP A 276 -20.76 0.34 -4.87
CA ASP A 276 -19.77 1.41 -4.82
C ASP A 276 -18.58 1.02 -3.95
N ALA A 277 -17.37 1.34 -4.43
CA ALA A 277 -16.13 1.01 -3.74
C ALA A 277 -15.99 1.73 -2.39
N PHE A 278 -16.45 2.99 -2.28
CA PHE A 278 -16.33 3.73 -1.03
C PHE A 278 -17.29 3.23 0.04
N ARG A 279 -18.53 2.86 -0.34
CA ARG A 279 -19.49 2.19 0.55
C ARG A 279 -18.97 0.85 1.04
N ALA A 280 -18.41 0.04 0.15
CA ALA A 280 -17.74 -1.20 0.54
C ALA A 280 -16.63 -0.93 1.56
N LEU A 281 -15.76 0.05 1.29
CA LEU A 281 -14.67 0.41 2.18
C LEU A 281 -15.15 0.95 3.55
N ASP A 282 -16.25 1.71 3.59
CA ASP A 282 -16.88 2.14 4.85
C ASP A 282 -17.37 0.94 5.66
N ALA A 283 -18.00 -0.04 5.01
CA ALA A 283 -18.46 -1.25 5.68
C ALA A 283 -17.28 -2.11 6.19
N LEU A 284 -16.22 -2.28 5.40
CA LEU A 284 -14.99 -2.96 5.84
C LEU A 284 -14.36 -2.25 7.04
N THR A 285 -14.34 -0.92 7.02
CA THR A 285 -13.83 -0.10 8.12
C THR A 285 -14.67 -0.31 9.38
N ALA A 286 -15.99 -0.31 9.27
CA ALA A 286 -16.88 -0.58 10.40
C ALA A 286 -16.63 -1.97 11.02
N ILE A 287 -16.46 -3.01 10.18
CA ILE A 287 -16.12 -4.37 10.63
C ILE A 287 -14.78 -4.36 11.38
N ALA A 288 -13.75 -3.72 10.83
CA ALA A 288 -12.44 -3.65 11.47
C ALA A 288 -12.52 -2.96 12.85
N HIS A 289 -13.27 -1.86 12.96
CA HIS A 289 -13.48 -1.18 14.25
C HIS A 289 -14.20 -2.04 15.28
N GLN A 290 -15.27 -2.73 14.89
CA GLN A 290 -15.98 -3.67 15.78
C GLN A 290 -15.04 -4.77 16.28
N ARG A 291 -14.16 -5.29 15.43
CA ARG A 291 -13.17 -6.30 15.80
C ARG A 291 -12.11 -5.77 16.75
N ILE A 292 -11.61 -4.57 16.48
CA ILE A 292 -10.64 -3.89 17.34
C ILE A 292 -11.24 -3.62 18.71
N GLU A 293 -12.47 -3.13 18.78
CA GLU A 293 -13.19 -2.86 20.03
C GLU A 293 -13.44 -4.14 20.82
N ALA A 294 -13.92 -5.20 20.15
CA ALA A 294 -14.12 -6.51 20.78
C ALA A 294 -12.80 -7.08 21.33
N ARG A 295 -11.70 -6.96 20.57
CA ARG A 295 -10.38 -7.44 20.99
C ARG A 295 -9.83 -6.62 22.14
N ALA A 296 -9.94 -5.29 22.08
CA ALA A 296 -9.52 -4.40 23.16
C ALA A 296 -10.30 -4.71 24.45
N THR A 297 -11.61 -4.92 24.36
CA THR A 297 -12.46 -5.30 25.50
C THR A 297 -12.02 -6.63 26.11
N ALA A 298 -11.71 -7.62 25.28
CA ALA A 298 -11.26 -8.94 25.74
C ALA A 298 -9.89 -8.92 26.44
N LEU A 299 -9.03 -7.95 26.10
CA LEU A 299 -7.71 -7.78 26.72
C LEU A 299 -7.76 -7.04 28.07
N GLY A 300 -8.93 -6.53 28.46
CA GLY A 300 -9.10 -5.75 29.67
C GLY A 300 -8.71 -4.28 29.52
N PRO A 301 -8.95 -3.46 30.56
CA PRO A 301 -8.66 -2.05 30.51
C PRO A 301 -7.15 -1.79 30.45
N ASP A 302 -6.77 -0.61 29.97
CA ASP A 302 -5.38 -0.15 30.05
C ASP A 302 -4.86 -0.20 31.49
N PRO A 303 -3.54 -0.44 31.68
CA PRO A 303 -2.91 -0.38 32.99
C PRO A 303 -3.32 0.87 33.77
N ALA A 304 -3.55 0.72 35.07
CA ALA A 304 -4.03 1.83 35.91
C ALA A 304 -3.12 3.07 35.82
N TRP A 305 -1.81 2.88 35.67
CA TRP A 305 -0.83 3.96 35.54
C TRP A 305 -0.99 4.79 34.25
N LEU A 306 -1.52 4.24 33.15
CA LEU A 306 -1.85 5.01 31.92
C LEU A 306 -3.10 5.89 32.10
N ARG A 307 -3.94 5.52 33.07
CA ARG A 307 -5.18 6.21 33.43
C ARG A 307 -4.98 7.18 34.61
N ASP A 308 -3.75 7.31 35.10
CA ASP A 308 -3.44 8.19 36.22
C ASP A 308 -3.77 9.66 35.86
N PRO A 309 -4.55 10.38 36.69
CA PRO A 309 -4.92 11.76 36.43
C PRO A 309 -3.73 12.73 36.41
N PHE A 310 -2.53 12.30 36.83
CA PHE A 310 -1.28 13.04 36.65
C PHE A 310 -1.00 13.33 35.18
N TRP A 311 -1.39 12.43 34.26
CA TRP A 311 -1.14 12.62 32.85
C TRP A 311 -2.10 13.65 32.23
N PRO A 312 -1.60 14.67 31.50
CA PRO A 312 -2.48 15.58 30.77
C PRO A 312 -3.24 14.79 29.69
N ALA A 313 -4.53 15.09 29.50
CA ALA A 313 -5.35 14.46 28.45
C ALA A 313 -4.64 14.59 27.09
N ALA A 314 -4.41 13.46 26.41
CA ALA A 314 -3.76 13.47 25.11
C ALA A 314 -4.65 14.20 24.10
N PRO A 315 -4.22 15.34 23.53
CA PRO A 315 -4.99 16.05 22.54
C PRO A 315 -4.78 15.38 21.19
N ILE A 316 -5.39 14.21 20.97
CA ILE A 316 -5.45 13.65 19.62
C ILE A 316 -6.60 14.36 18.90
N ASP A 317 -6.30 15.52 18.33
CA ASP A 317 -7.18 16.12 17.33
C ASP A 317 -7.03 15.32 16.02
N ALA A 318 -7.83 14.25 15.90
CA ALA A 318 -7.89 13.44 14.69
C ALA A 318 -8.22 14.27 13.44
N GLU A 319 -8.92 15.40 13.58
CA GLU A 319 -9.17 16.33 12.49
C GLU A 319 -7.91 17.14 12.13
N ALA A 320 -7.11 17.56 13.11
CA ALA A 320 -5.82 18.19 12.86
C ALA A 320 -4.82 17.25 12.17
N LEU A 321 -4.77 15.99 12.59
CA LEU A 321 -3.93 14.98 11.92
C LEU A 321 -4.37 14.77 10.47
N ARG A 322 -5.69 14.69 10.24
CA ARG A 322 -6.25 14.61 8.88
C ARG A 322 -5.95 15.86 8.05
N ARG A 323 -5.99 17.07 8.65
CA ARG A 323 -5.59 18.34 8.03
C ARG A 323 -4.14 18.36 7.57
N ALA A 324 -3.24 17.74 8.34
CA ALA A 324 -1.81 17.76 8.06
C ALA A 324 -1.38 16.77 6.97
N LEU A 325 -2.12 15.67 6.79
CA LEU A 325 -1.74 14.58 5.88
C LEU A 325 -1.51 15.03 4.43
N PRO A 326 -2.39 15.84 3.80
CA PRO A 326 -2.13 16.33 2.46
C PRO A 326 -0.79 17.06 2.34
N GLY A 327 -0.45 17.93 3.30
CA GLY A 327 0.82 18.66 3.31
C GLY A 327 2.04 17.76 3.42
N GLN A 328 1.95 16.68 4.21
CA GLN A 328 3.03 15.69 4.33
C GLN A 328 3.22 14.86 3.05
N VAL A 329 2.12 14.39 2.46
CA VAL A 329 2.15 13.66 1.18
C VAL A 329 2.71 14.55 0.07
N MET A 330 2.32 15.83 0.03
CA MET A 330 2.87 16.80 -0.90
C MET A 330 4.38 16.99 -0.74
N ALA A 331 4.85 17.16 0.50
CA ALA A 331 6.27 17.37 0.77
C ALA A 331 7.11 16.19 0.26
N ALA A 332 6.63 14.96 0.47
CA ALA A 332 7.28 13.76 -0.06
C ALA A 332 7.24 13.68 -1.60
N CYS A 333 6.11 14.01 -2.21
CA CYS A 333 5.99 14.07 -3.68
C CYS A 333 6.90 15.16 -4.29
N ALA A 334 7.04 16.30 -3.63
CA ALA A 334 7.92 17.39 -4.04
C ALA A 334 9.39 16.97 -3.92
N TRP A 335 9.76 16.29 -2.83
CA TRP A 335 11.09 15.72 -2.66
C TRP A 335 11.42 14.71 -3.76
N LEU A 336 10.48 13.81 -4.09
CA LEU A 336 10.64 12.88 -5.21
C LEU A 336 10.94 13.59 -6.52
N THR A 337 10.14 14.62 -6.83
CA THR A 337 10.32 15.41 -8.05
C THR A 337 11.69 16.06 -8.11
N HIS A 338 12.14 16.63 -6.99
CA HIS A 338 13.46 17.24 -6.89
C HIS A 338 14.57 16.19 -7.12
N GLU A 339 14.46 15.01 -6.51
CA GLU A 339 15.47 13.96 -6.66
C GLU A 339 15.47 13.33 -8.06
N ALA A 340 14.31 13.16 -8.69
CA ALA A 340 14.24 12.73 -10.08
C ALA A 340 14.76 13.79 -11.05
N ALA A 341 14.49 15.08 -10.81
CA ALA A 341 15.06 16.16 -11.62
C ALA A 341 16.59 16.16 -11.57
N ARG A 342 17.18 15.82 -10.41
CA ARG A 342 18.64 15.69 -10.26
C ARG A 342 19.23 14.47 -10.97
N SER A 343 18.47 13.39 -11.11
CA SER A 343 18.94 12.17 -11.78
C SER A 343 18.72 12.17 -13.30
N GLY A 344 18.00 13.16 -13.86
CA GLY A 344 17.81 13.32 -15.30
C GLY A 344 16.92 12.24 -15.96
N ALA A 345 16.22 11.41 -15.17
CA ALA A 345 15.35 10.34 -15.67
C ALA A 345 13.98 10.89 -16.10
N ILE A 346 13.30 10.28 -17.09
CA ILE A 346 11.89 10.61 -17.44
C ILE A 346 10.92 10.34 -16.28
N ILE A 347 11.35 9.56 -15.28
CA ILE A 347 10.71 9.51 -13.96
C ILE A 347 10.48 10.92 -13.40
N ALA A 348 11.33 11.90 -13.71
CA ALA A 348 11.13 13.30 -13.35
C ALA A 348 9.87 13.92 -13.98
N GLN A 349 9.46 13.51 -15.18
CA GLN A 349 8.24 14.00 -15.81
C GLN A 349 7.00 13.39 -15.18
N GLU A 350 6.99 12.08 -14.92
CA GLU A 350 5.88 11.41 -14.23
C GLU A 350 5.79 11.82 -12.75
N GLN A 351 6.92 12.05 -12.09
CA GLN A 351 6.99 12.55 -10.72
C GLN A 351 6.68 14.05 -10.64
N ALA A 352 7.09 14.88 -11.60
CA ALA A 352 6.65 16.28 -11.68
C ALA A 352 5.16 16.39 -12.03
N GLU A 353 4.64 15.48 -12.86
CA GLU A 353 3.21 15.33 -13.10
C GLU A 353 2.50 14.92 -11.81
N LEU A 354 3.08 13.99 -11.05
CA LEU A 354 2.56 13.61 -9.75
C LEU A 354 2.64 14.72 -8.71
N ALA A 355 3.72 15.50 -8.61
CA ALA A 355 3.79 16.64 -7.69
C ALA A 355 2.79 17.73 -8.08
N ARG A 356 2.58 17.96 -9.39
CA ARG A 356 1.48 18.80 -9.90
C ARG A 356 0.10 18.22 -9.56
N LYS A 357 -0.05 16.90 -9.48
CA LYS A 357 -1.29 16.18 -9.13
C LYS A 357 -1.51 16.03 -7.61
N ALA A 358 -0.44 15.95 -6.82
CA ALA A 358 -0.46 16.04 -5.36
C ALA A 358 -0.77 17.48 -4.92
N ALA A 359 -0.28 18.46 -5.67
CA ALA A 359 -0.76 19.84 -5.58
C ALA A 359 -2.25 19.95 -5.90
N VAL A 360 -2.83 19.13 -6.79
CA VAL A 360 -4.28 19.12 -7.03
C VAL A 360 -5.07 18.53 -5.85
N VAL A 361 -4.54 17.50 -5.19
CA VAL A 361 -5.15 16.93 -3.97
C VAL A 361 -5.13 17.94 -2.82
N ALA A 362 -4.07 18.75 -2.74
CA ALA A 362 -3.97 19.82 -1.75
C ALA A 362 -4.72 21.11 -2.12
N LEU A 363 -4.78 21.45 -3.41
CA LEU A 363 -5.59 22.54 -3.98
C LEU A 363 -7.08 22.15 -4.07
N GLY A 364 -7.45 20.92 -3.71
CA GLY A 364 -8.82 20.46 -3.47
C GLY A 364 -9.53 21.15 -2.28
N GLY A 365 -8.86 22.08 -1.59
CA GLY A 365 -9.52 23.20 -0.92
C GLY A 365 -10.32 24.13 -1.87
N GLY A 366 -10.27 23.89 -3.19
CA GLY A 366 -11.13 24.45 -4.22
C GLY A 366 -11.97 23.36 -4.90
N ARG A 367 -13.27 23.62 -5.05
CA ARG A 367 -14.26 22.70 -5.63
C ARG A 367 -13.76 22.13 -6.97
N LEU A 368 -13.51 20.81 -7.02
CA LEU A 368 -13.44 20.12 -8.32
C LEU A 368 -14.77 20.36 -9.04
N PRO A 369 -14.76 20.59 -10.37
CA PRO A 369 -16.02 20.72 -11.09
C PRO A 369 -16.88 19.47 -10.84
N PRO A 370 -18.20 19.61 -10.68
CA PRO A 370 -19.09 18.46 -10.56
C PRO A 370 -18.98 17.68 -11.87
N THR A 371 -18.24 16.58 -11.83
CA THR A 371 -18.10 15.67 -12.95
C THR A 371 -18.83 14.38 -12.63
N GLU A 372 -19.53 13.83 -13.62
CA GLU A 372 -20.14 12.51 -13.50
C GLU A 372 -19.25 11.48 -14.19
N PHE A 373 -19.34 10.22 -13.77
CA PHE A 373 -18.73 9.15 -14.57
C PHE A 373 -19.54 8.98 -15.85
N ALA A 374 -18.85 8.83 -16.98
CA ALA A 374 -19.49 8.67 -18.29
C ALA A 374 -20.35 7.40 -18.36
N ASP A 375 -19.94 6.37 -17.64
CA ASP A 375 -20.59 5.07 -17.56
C ASP A 375 -20.24 4.36 -16.22
N ALA A 376 -20.76 3.16 -16.03
CA ALA A 376 -20.49 2.33 -14.86
C ALA A 376 -19.07 1.71 -14.87
N ALA A 377 -18.31 1.79 -15.96
CA ALA A 377 -16.99 1.15 -16.06
C ALA A 377 -15.94 1.85 -15.18
N GLY A 378 -16.01 3.19 -15.05
CA GLY A 378 -15.16 3.94 -14.13
C GLY A 378 -15.31 3.49 -12.67
N PRO A 379 -16.53 3.55 -12.09
CA PRO A 379 -16.80 3.03 -10.75
C PRO A 379 -16.45 1.54 -10.60
N ALA A 380 -16.73 0.71 -11.61
CA ALA A 380 -16.38 -0.71 -11.59
C ALA A 380 -14.85 -0.95 -11.51
N LEU A 381 -14.02 -0.07 -12.08
CA LEU A 381 -12.57 -0.15 -11.91
C LEU A 381 -12.11 0.18 -10.49
N LEU A 382 -12.71 1.19 -9.84
CA LEU A 382 -12.42 1.51 -8.43
C LEU A 382 -12.82 0.35 -7.52
N HIS A 383 -13.96 -0.29 -7.82
CA HIS A 383 -14.43 -1.48 -7.12
C HIS A 383 -13.47 -2.66 -7.32
N THR A 384 -13.01 -2.89 -8.56
CA THR A 384 -12.01 -3.91 -8.87
C THR A 384 -10.67 -3.65 -8.16
N ALA A 385 -10.26 -2.38 -8.03
CA ALA A 385 -9.06 -2.00 -7.29
C ALA A 385 -9.18 -2.36 -5.80
N LEU A 386 -10.29 -2.00 -5.15
CA LEU A 386 -10.59 -2.37 -3.77
C LEU A 386 -10.57 -3.90 -3.59
N LEU A 387 -11.23 -4.62 -4.49
CA LEU A 387 -11.27 -6.07 -4.49
C LEU A 387 -9.88 -6.69 -4.66
N GLY A 388 -9.06 -6.16 -5.56
CA GLY A 388 -7.69 -6.61 -5.80
C GLY A 388 -6.80 -6.49 -4.56
N GLU A 389 -6.88 -5.34 -3.87
CA GLU A 389 -6.13 -5.08 -2.64
C GLU A 389 -6.63 -5.95 -1.48
N TRP A 390 -7.95 -6.10 -1.29
CA TRP A 390 -8.53 -6.92 -0.24
C TRP A 390 -8.28 -8.42 -0.44
N PHE A 391 -8.51 -8.92 -1.65
CA PHE A 391 -8.28 -10.33 -1.99
C PHE A 391 -6.81 -10.71 -1.85
N GLY A 392 -5.89 -9.83 -2.24
CA GLY A 392 -4.44 -9.99 -2.01
C GLY A 392 -3.97 -9.70 -0.59
N HIS A 393 -4.88 -9.54 0.39
CA HIS A 393 -4.59 -9.26 1.80
C HIS A 393 -3.69 -8.04 2.06
N ARG A 394 -3.64 -7.09 1.12
CA ARG A 394 -2.77 -5.91 1.21
C ARG A 394 -2.99 -5.05 2.46
N PRO A 395 -4.22 -4.92 3.01
CA PRO A 395 -4.42 -4.15 4.23
C PRO A 395 -3.60 -4.64 5.44
N ILE A 396 -3.27 -5.94 5.52
CA ILE A 396 -2.54 -6.49 6.67
C ILE A 396 -1.05 -6.74 6.42
N LEU A 397 -0.59 -6.68 5.16
CA LEU A 397 0.83 -6.85 4.80
C LEU A 397 1.67 -5.59 5.05
N GLY A 398 1.04 -4.44 5.35
CA GLY A 398 1.72 -3.16 5.53
C GLY A 398 2.29 -2.92 6.93
N ALA A 399 1.43 -2.52 7.86
CA ALA A 399 1.78 -2.20 9.24
C ALA A 399 0.75 -2.78 10.21
N ASP A 400 -0.51 -2.36 10.07
CA ASP A 400 -1.68 -2.92 10.73
C ASP A 400 -2.91 -2.68 9.85
N LEU A 401 -4.02 -3.38 10.16
CA LEU A 401 -5.26 -3.32 9.41
C LEU A 401 -5.80 -1.87 9.27
N LEU A 402 -5.77 -1.04 10.33
CA LEU A 402 -6.24 0.35 10.25
C LEU A 402 -5.37 1.19 9.31
N TYR A 403 -4.05 1.03 9.36
CA TYR A 403 -3.13 1.68 8.43
C TYR A 403 -3.41 1.23 6.99
N GLY A 404 -3.60 -0.07 6.78
CA GLY A 404 -3.92 -0.65 5.47
C GLY A 404 -5.23 -0.10 4.89
N LEU A 405 -6.30 -0.07 5.68
CA LEU A 405 -7.58 0.53 5.29
C LEU A 405 -7.46 2.03 5.02
N GLY A 406 -6.69 2.74 5.83
CA GLY A 406 -6.42 4.16 5.64
C GLY A 406 -5.66 4.44 4.34
N ARG A 407 -4.64 3.64 4.04
CA ARG A 407 -3.89 3.70 2.77
C ARG A 407 -4.77 3.36 1.57
N LEU A 408 -5.66 2.38 1.71
CA LEU A 408 -6.61 2.01 0.66
C LEU A 408 -7.61 3.13 0.38
N ARG A 409 -8.15 3.76 1.43
CA ARG A 409 -8.97 4.98 1.32
C ARG A 409 -8.23 6.07 0.59
N LEU A 410 -7.01 6.39 1.03
CA LEU A 410 -6.15 7.37 0.38
C LEU A 410 -5.98 7.05 -1.11
N SER A 411 -5.65 5.81 -1.46
CA SER A 411 -5.47 5.37 -2.86
C SER A 411 -6.71 5.61 -3.73
N LEU A 412 -7.88 5.14 -3.29
CA LEU A 412 -9.14 5.30 -4.05
C LEU A 412 -9.53 6.77 -4.19
N THR A 413 -9.38 7.54 -3.12
CA THR A 413 -9.65 8.96 -3.08
C THR A 413 -8.74 9.76 -4.02
N LEU A 414 -7.43 9.51 -3.98
CA LEU A 414 -6.46 10.13 -4.88
C LEU A 414 -6.77 9.79 -6.35
N THR A 415 -7.14 8.54 -6.59
CA THR A 415 -7.52 8.05 -7.92
C THR A 415 -8.74 8.79 -8.46
N GLU A 416 -9.82 8.88 -7.67
CA GLU A 416 -11.03 9.59 -8.08
C GLU A 416 -10.74 11.07 -8.35
N ALA A 417 -10.05 11.75 -7.43
CA ALA A 417 -9.70 13.16 -7.58
C ALA A 417 -8.87 13.42 -8.85
N LEU A 418 -7.88 12.56 -9.11
CA LEU A 418 -7.03 12.66 -10.29
C LEU A 418 -7.82 12.39 -11.59
N ALA A 419 -8.71 11.40 -11.61
CA ALA A 419 -9.55 11.13 -12.78
C ALA A 419 -10.45 12.32 -13.13
N ARG A 420 -11.04 12.97 -12.12
CA ARG A 420 -11.86 14.19 -12.27
C ARG A 420 -11.04 15.38 -12.79
N LEU A 421 -9.84 15.59 -12.26
CA LEU A 421 -8.93 16.62 -12.75
C LEU A 421 -8.62 16.41 -14.23
N ARG A 422 -8.30 15.19 -14.64
CA ARG A 422 -7.95 14.88 -16.04
C ARG A 422 -9.10 15.13 -16.99
N ALA A 423 -10.32 14.78 -16.58
CA ALA A 423 -11.52 15.15 -17.32
C ALA A 423 -11.63 16.68 -17.46
N ALA A 424 -11.45 17.43 -16.36
CA ALA A 424 -11.52 18.89 -16.36
C ALA A 424 -10.42 19.55 -17.23
N GLN A 425 -9.18 19.05 -17.19
CA GLN A 425 -8.07 19.52 -18.03
C GLN A 425 -8.33 19.28 -19.52
N ALA A 426 -9.04 18.20 -19.84
CA ALA A 426 -9.53 17.93 -21.19
C ALA A 426 -10.82 18.69 -21.53
N ALA A 427 -11.23 19.67 -20.72
CA ALA A 427 -12.47 20.43 -20.82
C ALA A 427 -13.74 19.55 -20.87
N ARG A 428 -13.71 18.37 -20.24
CA ARG A 428 -14.83 17.43 -20.16
C ARG A 428 -15.53 17.53 -18.81
N ARG A 429 -16.87 17.43 -18.83
CA ARG A 429 -17.70 17.25 -17.63
C ARG A 429 -17.86 15.80 -17.20
N ILE A 430 -17.36 14.87 -18.01
CA ILE A 430 -17.49 13.43 -17.81
C ILE A 430 -16.13 12.77 -17.61
N VAL A 431 -16.02 11.94 -16.57
CA VAL A 431 -14.87 11.08 -16.30
C VAL A 431 -15.02 9.79 -17.10
N ARG A 432 -14.07 9.49 -17.96
CA ARG A 432 -14.03 8.24 -18.74
C ARG A 432 -13.29 7.16 -17.98
N VAL A 433 -13.52 5.90 -18.35
CA VAL A 433 -12.79 4.75 -17.81
C VAL A 433 -11.27 4.89 -17.92
N ASP A 434 -10.76 5.48 -19.00
CA ASP A 434 -9.33 5.72 -19.20
C ASP A 434 -8.75 6.74 -18.22
N ASP A 435 -9.55 7.75 -17.81
CA ASP A 435 -9.12 8.72 -16.79
C ASP A 435 -8.92 8.02 -15.44
N VAL A 436 -9.82 7.09 -15.09
CA VAL A 436 -9.76 6.30 -13.85
C VAL A 436 -8.60 5.32 -13.92
N ASN A 437 -8.43 4.62 -15.04
CA ASN A 437 -7.36 3.65 -15.21
C ASN A 437 -5.97 4.30 -15.13
N ASP A 438 -5.77 5.42 -15.83
CA ASP A 438 -4.50 6.12 -15.73
C ASP A 438 -4.27 6.71 -14.34
N ALA A 439 -5.33 7.16 -13.66
CA ALA A 439 -5.23 7.64 -12.29
C ALA A 439 -4.80 6.52 -11.34
N LEU A 440 -5.38 5.32 -11.47
CA LEU A 440 -5.00 4.13 -10.70
C LEU A 440 -3.52 3.80 -10.87
N VAL A 441 -3.04 3.81 -12.12
CA VAL A 441 -1.64 3.52 -12.44
C VAL A 441 -0.70 4.51 -11.76
N ILE A 442 -0.98 5.80 -11.91
CA ILE A 442 -0.15 6.86 -11.35
C ILE A 442 -0.16 6.79 -9.82
N VAL A 443 -1.33 6.65 -9.20
CA VAL A 443 -1.47 6.58 -7.74
C VAL A 443 -0.81 5.31 -7.18
N GLY A 444 -1.00 4.16 -7.84
CA GLY A 444 -0.38 2.89 -7.44
C GLY A 444 1.15 2.95 -7.44
N GLN A 445 1.74 3.45 -8.53
CA GLN A 445 3.20 3.65 -8.64
C GLN A 445 3.71 4.62 -7.58
N THR A 446 3.00 5.72 -7.39
CA THR A 446 3.35 6.75 -6.41
C THR A 446 3.42 6.21 -4.99
N LEU A 447 2.32 5.59 -4.54
CA LEU A 447 2.19 5.16 -3.15
C LEU A 447 3.13 4.00 -2.80
N ARG A 448 3.81 3.41 -3.79
CA ARG A 448 4.81 2.36 -3.63
C ARG A 448 6.24 2.83 -3.86
N ALA A 449 6.44 4.08 -4.28
CA ALA A 449 7.76 4.67 -4.29
C ALA A 449 8.30 4.68 -2.84
N GLY A 450 9.53 4.17 -2.64
CA GLY A 450 10.07 3.90 -1.31
C GLY A 450 10.02 5.09 -0.36
N VAL A 451 10.31 6.31 -0.83
CA VAL A 451 10.22 7.53 0.01
C VAL A 451 8.79 7.93 0.37
N VAL A 452 7.82 7.71 -0.53
CA VAL A 452 6.40 7.98 -0.23
C VAL A 452 5.91 6.96 0.77
N GLU A 453 6.28 5.68 0.60
CA GLU A 453 5.97 4.65 1.59
C GLU A 453 6.58 4.99 2.96
N GLN A 454 7.85 5.39 3.02
CA GLN A 454 8.49 5.83 4.27
C GLN A 454 7.79 7.03 4.89
N THR A 455 7.37 8.01 4.08
CA THR A 455 6.61 9.17 4.54
C THR A 455 5.26 8.76 5.10
N LEU A 456 4.51 7.89 4.41
CA LEU A 456 3.22 7.39 4.87
C LEU A 456 3.37 6.61 6.18
N ARG A 457 4.44 5.83 6.33
CA ARG A 457 4.78 5.15 7.60
C ARG A 457 5.10 6.14 8.71
N ALA A 458 5.85 7.21 8.42
CA ALA A 458 6.09 8.29 9.39
C ALA A 458 4.78 9.01 9.77
N ALA A 459 3.85 9.14 8.81
CA ALA A 459 2.52 9.73 8.96
C ALA A 459 1.44 8.72 9.37
N GLN A 460 1.80 7.53 9.87
CA GLN A 460 0.86 6.42 10.08
C GLN A 460 -0.37 6.78 10.93
N ALA A 461 -0.24 7.68 11.92
CA ALA A 461 -1.37 8.12 12.73
C ALA A 461 -2.42 8.86 11.90
N ALA A 462 -1.99 9.72 10.98
CA ALA A 462 -2.87 10.44 10.08
C ALA A 462 -3.46 9.51 9.00
N VAL A 463 -2.68 8.53 8.52
CA VAL A 463 -3.19 7.51 7.60
C VAL A 463 -4.26 6.65 8.27
N ARG A 464 -4.04 6.16 9.50
CA ARG A 464 -5.04 5.43 10.30
C ARG A 464 -6.31 6.26 10.54
N ALA A 465 -6.17 7.56 10.74
CA ALA A 465 -7.32 8.45 10.92
C ALA A 465 -8.27 8.50 9.70
N LEU A 466 -7.79 8.13 8.50
CA LEU A 466 -8.64 7.96 7.31
C LEU A 466 -9.58 6.76 7.42
N ALA A 467 -9.21 5.75 8.22
CA ALA A 467 -10.03 4.59 8.50
C ALA A 467 -10.95 4.81 9.71
N LEU A 468 -11.25 6.04 10.13
CA LEU A 468 -12.23 6.28 11.20
C LEU A 468 -13.66 6.36 10.63
N PRO A 469 -14.68 5.78 11.30
CA PRO A 469 -16.07 5.88 10.88
C PRO A 469 -16.52 7.32 10.78
N GLY A 470 -17.31 7.64 9.75
CA GLY A 470 -17.84 8.99 9.58
C GLY A 470 -16.77 10.05 9.34
N ALA A 471 -15.60 9.68 8.80
CA ALA A 471 -14.65 10.61 8.21
C ALA A 471 -15.06 10.86 6.75
N PRO A 472 -15.89 11.87 6.43
CA PRO A 472 -16.19 12.20 5.06
C PRO A 472 -14.96 12.85 4.42
N PHE A 473 -14.01 12.03 3.97
CA PHE A 473 -12.94 12.52 3.10
C PHE A 473 -13.53 13.12 1.80
N SER A 474 -14.75 12.71 1.43
CA SER A 474 -15.51 13.27 0.32
C SER A 474 -16.16 14.64 0.59
N THR A 475 -16.41 15.06 1.85
CA THR A 475 -16.83 16.44 2.15
C THR A 475 -15.64 17.39 2.20
N TRP A 476 -14.46 16.88 2.53
CA TRP A 476 -13.18 17.59 2.48
C TRP A 476 -12.80 18.02 1.06
N MET A 477 -13.16 17.22 0.05
CA MET A 477 -12.86 17.50 -1.37
C MET A 477 -14.08 17.97 -2.18
N GLY A 478 -15.12 18.47 -1.51
CA GLY A 478 -16.16 19.28 -2.16
C GLY A 478 -17.31 18.51 -2.80
N ARG A 479 -18.09 17.74 -2.03
CA ARG A 479 -19.52 17.62 -2.35
C ARG A 479 -20.20 18.96 -2.07
N PRO A 480 -21.07 19.48 -2.96
CA PRO A 480 -21.93 20.60 -2.59
C PRO A 480 -22.82 20.14 -1.43
N HIS A 481 -22.67 20.79 -0.29
CA HIS A 481 -23.61 20.61 0.81
C HIS A 481 -24.98 21.09 0.30
N PRO A 482 -26.05 20.26 0.31
CA PRO A 482 -27.34 20.60 -0.30
C PRO A 482 -28.14 21.71 0.46
N GLY A 483 -27.47 22.53 1.28
CA GLY A 483 -28.10 23.53 2.14
C GLY A 483 -27.41 24.90 2.19
N LEU A 484 -26.36 25.15 1.42
CA LEU A 484 -25.72 26.47 1.35
C LEU A 484 -26.12 27.17 0.05
N THR A 485 -27.25 27.87 0.09
CA THR A 485 -27.58 28.88 -0.91
C THR A 485 -26.54 29.99 -0.85
N ALA A 486 -26.06 30.43 -2.01
CA ALA A 486 -25.03 31.47 -2.12
C ALA A 486 -25.57 32.81 -1.56
N GLY A 487 -25.29 33.07 -0.28
CA GLY A 487 -25.40 34.40 0.31
C GLY A 487 -24.28 35.28 -0.24
N GLY A 488 -24.67 36.35 -0.92
CA GLY A 488 -23.78 37.22 -1.68
C GLY A 488 -22.70 37.88 -0.83
N VAL A 489 -21.48 37.88 -1.38
CA VAL A 489 -20.46 38.86 -1.06
C VAL A 489 -20.03 39.49 -2.38
N THR A 490 -20.50 40.71 -2.60
CA THR A 490 -19.97 41.61 -3.63
C THR A 490 -18.66 42.19 -3.10
N VAL A 491 -17.57 42.01 -3.85
CA VAL A 491 -16.31 42.70 -3.59
C VAL A 491 -16.24 43.90 -4.53
N THR A 492 -16.17 45.10 -3.97
CA THR A 492 -15.75 46.33 -4.66
C THR A 492 -14.25 46.38 -4.82
#